data_AF-A0A142JG17-F1
#
_entry.id   AF-A0A142JG17-F1
#
_cell.length_a   1.000
_cell.length_b   1.000
_cell.length_c   1.000
_cell.angle_alpha   90.00
_cell.angle_beta   90.00
_cell.angle_gamma   90.00
#
_symmetry.space_group_name_H-M   'P 1'
#
loop_
_entity.id
_entity.type
_entity.pdbx_description
1 polymer ?
#
loop_
_entity_poly.entity_id
_entity_poly.type
_entity_poly.pdbx_seq_one_letter_code
_entity_poly.pdbx_strand_id
1 'polypeptide(L)'
;MTDRPPNAADLPAALVDASGSPDATALPARVARPTLLLETLLATRLELLSRDHGWPPHTLAQRRAVLMRLWEQRAPGLFEQDGTADSIERCLQAAFAEAAAGRRLEAALQFKRAYYLVCCTASSGSRARLRGNGGPG
;
A
#
# COMPACT_ATOMS: atom_id res chain seq x y z
N MET A 1 2.32 -64.41 -2.73
CA MET A 1 2.97 -63.41 -1.86
C MET A 1 2.25 -62.10 -2.14
N THR A 2 1.16 -61.85 -1.41
CA THR A 2 0.19 -60.79 -1.69
C THR A 2 0.57 -59.53 -0.91
N ASP A 3 0.86 -58.47 -1.65
CA ASP A 3 1.17 -57.13 -1.16
C ASP A 3 -0.11 -56.48 -0.60
N ARG A 4 -0.08 -56.06 0.66
CA ARG A 4 -1.23 -55.54 1.42
C ARG A 4 -1.18 -54.00 1.36
N PRO A 5 -2.24 -53.31 0.91
CA PRO A 5 -2.26 -51.85 0.92
C PRO A 5 -2.34 -51.32 2.37
N PRO A 6 -1.70 -50.18 2.67
CA PRO A 6 -1.70 -49.62 4.01
C PRO A 6 -3.11 -49.15 4.42
N ASN A 7 -3.49 -49.53 5.64
CA ASN A 7 -4.77 -49.25 6.27
C ASN A 7 -4.91 -47.75 6.57
N ALA A 8 -6.02 -47.12 6.20
CA ALA A 8 -6.31 -45.70 6.36
C ALA A 8 -6.69 -45.29 7.82
N ALA A 9 -6.28 -46.09 8.81
CA ALA A 9 -6.70 -45.95 10.20
C ALA A 9 -5.58 -45.45 11.15
N ASP A 10 -4.44 -45.01 10.62
CA ASP A 10 -3.28 -44.54 11.39
C ASP A 10 -2.94 -43.07 11.08
N LEU A 11 -3.97 -42.22 11.05
CA LEU A 11 -3.79 -40.78 11.00
C LEU A 11 -3.85 -40.23 12.43
N PRO A 12 -2.89 -39.38 12.85
CA PRO A 12 -2.83 -38.87 14.20
C PRO A 12 -4.09 -38.07 14.55
N ALA A 13 -4.59 -38.27 15.77
CA ALA A 13 -5.77 -37.62 16.37
C ALA A 13 -5.71 -36.08 16.48
N ALA A 14 -4.76 -35.42 15.79
CA ALA A 14 -4.62 -33.97 15.72
C ALA A 14 -5.56 -33.31 14.69
N LEU A 15 -6.41 -34.08 14.01
CA LEU A 15 -7.34 -33.60 12.97
C LEU A 15 -8.82 -33.76 13.34
N VAL A 16 -9.14 -34.21 14.56
CA VAL A 16 -10.51 -34.27 15.06
C VAL A 16 -10.64 -33.32 16.24
N ASP A 17 -11.44 -32.29 15.99
CA ASP A 17 -12.10 -31.41 16.94
C ASP A 17 -11.42 -30.07 17.28
N ALA A 18 -11.67 -29.09 16.43
CA ALA A 18 -12.10 -27.78 16.87
C ALA A 18 -12.95 -27.13 15.76
N SER A 19 -14.10 -27.75 15.47
CA SER A 19 -15.25 -27.02 14.93
C SER A 19 -15.77 -26.13 16.05
N GLY A 20 -15.10 -25.00 16.25
CA GLY A 20 -15.42 -24.00 17.26
C GLY A 20 -15.04 -22.63 16.71
N SER A 21 -16.04 -21.91 16.23
CA SER A 21 -15.94 -20.52 15.77
C SER A 21 -15.07 -19.67 16.69
N PRO A 22 -14.02 -19.01 16.19
CA PRO A 22 -13.57 -17.78 16.78
C PRO A 22 -14.15 -16.64 15.94
N ASP A 23 -14.75 -15.67 16.62
CA ASP A 23 -14.95 -14.31 16.13
C ASP A 23 -13.99 -13.97 14.99
N ALA A 24 -14.57 -13.57 13.85
CA ALA A 24 -13.86 -12.75 12.88
C ALA A 24 -13.53 -11.41 13.56
N THR A 25 -12.56 -11.47 14.48
CA THR A 25 -11.89 -10.32 15.04
C THR A 25 -11.27 -9.69 13.82
N ALA A 26 -11.88 -8.61 13.33
CA ALA A 26 -11.39 -7.86 12.19
C ALA A 26 -9.90 -7.63 12.45
N LEU A 27 -9.05 -8.34 11.68
CA LEU A 27 -7.61 -8.15 11.75
C LEU A 27 -7.40 -6.65 11.65
N PRO A 28 -6.70 -6.00 12.60
CA PRO A 28 -6.50 -4.56 12.55
C PRO A 28 -5.93 -4.28 11.16
N ALA A 29 -6.65 -3.48 10.39
CA ALA A 29 -6.31 -3.18 9.00
C ALA A 29 -4.82 -2.83 8.99
N ARG A 30 -4.01 -3.68 8.35
CA ARG A 30 -2.55 -3.55 8.40
C ARG A 30 -2.22 -2.18 7.85
N VAL A 31 -1.88 -1.26 8.75
CA VAL A 31 -1.52 0.11 8.38
C VAL A 31 -0.30 0.01 7.49
N ALA A 32 -0.43 0.46 6.25
CA ALA A 32 0.68 0.50 5.33
C ALA A 32 1.75 1.43 5.92
N ARG A 33 2.96 0.90 6.08
CA ARG A 33 4.10 1.73 6.46
C ARG A 33 4.25 2.83 5.40
N PRO A 34 4.40 4.10 5.78
CA PRO A 34 4.62 5.19 4.81
C PRO A 34 5.75 4.89 3.81
N THR A 35 6.77 4.13 4.24
CA THR A 35 7.86 3.65 3.41
C THR A 35 7.39 2.82 2.21
N LEU A 36 6.43 1.90 2.40
CA LEU A 36 5.95 1.03 1.32
C LEU A 36 5.18 1.83 0.26
N LEU A 37 4.39 2.83 0.69
CA LEU A 37 3.75 3.76 -0.23
C LEU A 37 4.79 4.56 -1.02
N LEU A 38 5.80 5.11 -0.34
CA LEU A 38 6.88 5.87 -0.98
C LEU A 38 7.69 5.04 -1.98
N GLU A 39 8.09 3.83 -1.61
CA GLU A 39 8.81 2.88 -2.47
C GLU A 39 7.97 2.54 -3.70
N THR A 40 6.70 2.19 -3.51
CA THR A 40 5.79 1.82 -4.61
C THR A 40 5.58 3.00 -5.55
N LEU A 41 5.40 4.21 -5.01
CA LEU A 41 5.18 5.42 -5.77
C LEU A 41 6.44 5.78 -6.59
N LEU A 42 7.62 5.72 -5.97
CA LEU A 42 8.89 5.93 -6.64
C LEU A 42 9.12 4.90 -7.77
N ALA A 43 8.91 3.61 -7.48
CA ALA A 43 9.05 2.54 -8.46
C ALA A 43 8.09 2.73 -9.65
N THR A 44 6.82 3.06 -9.38
CA THR A 44 5.80 3.33 -10.40
C THR A 44 6.21 4.51 -11.29
N ARG A 45 6.75 5.59 -10.70
CA ARG A 45 7.25 6.74 -11.46
C ARG A 45 8.46 6.38 -12.32
N LEU A 46 9.41 5.59 -11.79
CA LEU A 46 10.60 5.18 -12.53
C LEU A 46 10.25 4.25 -13.69
N GLU A 47 9.36 3.28 -13.47
CA GLU A 47 8.87 2.39 -14.53
C GLU A 47 8.14 3.17 -15.64
N LEU A 48 7.39 4.22 -15.28
CA LEU A 48 6.74 5.08 -16.25
C LEU A 48 7.78 5.80 -17.11
N LEU A 49 8.86 6.30 -16.50
CA LEU A 49 9.91 7.04 -17.19
C LEU A 49 10.90 6.15 -17.95
N SER A 50 11.03 4.88 -17.59
CA SER A 50 11.97 3.95 -18.25
C SER A 50 11.45 3.39 -19.56
N ARG A 51 10.16 3.54 -19.86
CA ARG A 51 9.53 3.01 -21.08
C ARG A 51 9.36 4.10 -22.13
N ASP A 52 9.72 3.81 -23.37
CA ASP A 52 9.50 4.73 -24.50
C ASP A 52 8.02 4.92 -24.83
N HIS A 53 7.19 3.95 -24.46
CA HIS A 53 5.76 3.92 -24.74
C HIS A 53 4.94 3.97 -23.45
N GLY A 54 3.72 4.49 -23.54
CA GLY A 54 2.77 4.48 -22.43
C GLY A 54 2.46 3.06 -21.95
N TRP A 55 1.98 2.93 -20.71
CA TRP A 55 1.58 1.62 -20.20
C TRP A 55 0.35 1.10 -20.94
N PRO A 56 0.30 -0.21 -21.23
CA PRO A 56 -0.93 -0.82 -21.69
C PRO A 56 -2.02 -0.71 -20.59
N PRO A 57 -3.31 -0.68 -20.96
CA PRO A 57 -4.41 -0.41 -20.02
C PRO A 57 -4.42 -1.30 -18.77
N HIS A 58 -4.08 -2.58 -18.92
CA HIS A 58 -4.03 -3.53 -17.80
C HIS A 58 -2.92 -3.17 -16.78
N THR A 59 -1.74 -2.76 -17.26
CA THR A 59 -0.62 -2.37 -16.39
C THR A 59 -1.00 -1.09 -15.63
N LEU A 60 -1.60 -0.11 -16.32
CA LEU A 60 -2.09 1.11 -15.70
C LEU A 60 -3.11 0.83 -14.60
N ALA A 61 -4.11 -0.02 -14.88
CA ALA A 61 -5.13 -0.42 -13.91
C ALA A 61 -4.54 -1.11 -12.68
N GLN A 62 -3.58 -2.03 -12.90
CA GLN A 62 -2.90 -2.74 -11.81
C GLN A 62 -2.09 -1.77 -10.93
N ARG A 63 -1.30 -0.86 -11.54
CA ARG A 63 -0.52 0.14 -10.79
C ARG A 63 -1.42 1.06 -9.99
N ARG A 64 -2.55 1.49 -10.57
CA ARG A 64 -3.57 2.28 -9.88
C ARG A 64 -4.15 1.54 -8.68
N ALA A 65 -4.58 0.30 -8.86
CA ALA A 65 -5.16 -0.49 -7.79
C ALA A 65 -4.19 -0.66 -6.60
N VAL A 66 -2.92 -0.96 -6.89
CA VAL A 66 -1.90 -1.12 -5.84
C VAL A 66 -1.65 0.19 -5.09
N LEU A 67 -1.41 1.30 -5.81
CA LEU A 67 -1.09 2.57 -5.16
C LEU A 67 -2.28 3.15 -4.38
N MET A 68 -3.49 3.10 -4.94
CA MET A 68 -4.68 3.59 -4.25
C MET A 68 -5.00 2.75 -3.01
N ARG A 69 -4.82 1.42 -3.08
CA ARG A 69 -4.97 0.55 -1.90
C ARG A 69 -3.95 0.89 -0.81
N LEU A 70 -2.69 1.12 -1.16
CA LEU A 70 -1.68 1.54 -0.18
C LEU A 70 -2.01 2.92 0.43
N TRP A 71 -2.56 3.82 -0.37
CA TRP A 71 -3.01 5.14 0.08
C TRP A 71 -4.20 5.04 1.05
N GLU A 72 -5.17 4.18 0.78
CA GLU A 72 -6.31 3.92 1.66
C GLU A 72 -5.89 3.26 2.98
N GLN A 73 -4.85 2.43 2.96
CA GLN A 73 -4.30 1.75 4.14
C GLN A 73 -3.33 2.61 4.96
N ARG A 74 -3.14 3.89 4.61
CA ARG A 74 -2.24 4.79 5.34
C ARG A 74 -2.65 4.95 6.81
N ALA A 75 -1.70 5.36 7.65
CA ALA A 75 -1.99 5.63 9.05
C ALA A 75 -3.01 6.78 9.20
N PRO A 76 -4.14 6.55 9.89
CA PRO A 76 -5.12 7.60 10.12
C PRO A 76 -4.53 8.73 10.97
N GLY A 77 -4.88 9.97 10.64
CA GLY A 77 -4.40 11.18 11.33
C GLY A 77 -3.01 11.68 10.89
N LEU A 78 -2.28 10.93 10.06
CA LEU A 78 -0.95 11.33 9.61
C LEU A 78 -0.96 12.43 8.52
N PHE A 79 -1.95 12.43 7.63
CA PHE A 79 -2.02 13.33 6.47
C PHE A 79 -3.23 14.27 6.49
N GLU A 80 -4.03 14.21 7.54
CA GLU A 80 -5.32 14.89 7.63
C GLU A 80 -5.15 16.40 7.94
N GLN A 81 -3.95 16.83 8.33
CA GLN A 81 -3.62 18.24 8.56
C GLN A 81 -3.60 19.03 7.24
N ASP A 82 -4.25 20.19 7.26
CA ASP A 82 -4.24 21.21 6.20
C ASP A 82 -4.65 20.69 4.81
N GLY A 83 -5.51 19.67 4.73
CA GLY A 83 -5.95 19.07 3.46
C GLY A 83 -4.82 18.38 2.70
N THR A 84 -3.76 17.94 3.39
CA THR A 84 -2.63 17.25 2.77
C THR A 84 -3.06 15.92 2.15
N ALA A 85 -3.95 15.18 2.82
CA ALA A 85 -4.52 13.93 2.31
C ALA A 85 -5.21 14.15 0.95
N ASP A 86 -6.11 15.12 0.87
CA ASP A 86 -6.82 15.43 -0.37
C ASP A 86 -5.86 15.88 -1.48
N SER A 87 -4.81 16.62 -1.11
CA SER A 87 -3.79 17.07 -2.06
C SER A 87 -2.96 15.92 -2.62
N ILE A 88 -2.57 14.95 -1.78
CA ILE A 88 -1.88 13.74 -2.21
C ILE A 88 -2.79 12.91 -3.11
N GLU A 89 -4.04 12.70 -2.70
CA GLU A 89 -5.00 11.92 -3.49
C GLU A 89 -5.26 12.54 -4.85
N ARG A 90 -5.47 13.87 -4.93
CA ARG A 90 -5.59 14.59 -6.21
C ARG A 90 -4.36 14.40 -7.09
N CYS A 91 -3.16 14.45 -6.52
CA CYS A 91 -1.93 14.20 -7.29
C CYS A 91 -1.89 12.77 -7.83
N LEU A 92 -2.28 11.75 -7.04
CA LEU A 92 -2.33 10.36 -7.50
C LEU A 92 -3.36 10.17 -8.62
N GLN A 93 -4.57 10.70 -8.45
CA GLN A 93 -5.62 10.60 -9.47
C GLN A 93 -5.20 11.31 -10.77
N ALA A 94 -4.62 12.51 -10.66
CA ALA A 94 -4.09 13.24 -11.80
C ALA A 94 -2.97 12.44 -12.50
N ALA A 95 -2.04 11.85 -11.74
CA ALA A 95 -0.96 11.05 -12.33
C ALA A 95 -1.49 9.90 -13.20
N PHE A 96 -2.51 9.18 -12.73
CA PHE A 96 -3.11 8.10 -13.51
C PHE A 96 -3.95 8.59 -14.70
N ALA A 97 -4.62 9.73 -14.58
CA ALA A 97 -5.34 10.34 -15.70
C ALA A 97 -4.38 10.80 -16.83
N GLU A 98 -3.28 11.44 -16.45
CA GLU A 98 -2.21 11.85 -17.37
C GLU A 98 -1.56 10.63 -18.04
N ALA A 99 -1.27 9.57 -17.27
CA ALA A 99 -0.71 8.34 -17.80
C ALA A 99 -1.68 7.62 -18.77
N ALA A 100 -2.98 7.63 -18.47
CA ALA A 100 -4.01 7.11 -19.37
C ALA A 100 -4.08 7.88 -20.70
N ALA A 101 -3.83 9.19 -20.66
CA ALA A 101 -3.79 10.05 -21.82
C ALA A 101 -2.45 10.02 -22.59
N GLY A 102 -1.50 9.17 -22.18
CA GLY A 102 -0.17 9.08 -22.80
C GLY A 102 0.77 10.24 -22.43
N ARG A 103 0.35 11.14 -21.54
CA ARG A 103 1.12 12.31 -21.07
C ARG A 103 2.08 11.91 -19.96
N ARG A 104 3.15 11.24 -20.37
CA ARG A 104 4.09 10.51 -19.51
C ARG A 104 4.85 11.42 -18.55
N LEU A 105 5.31 12.57 -19.04
CA LEU A 105 6.08 13.52 -18.24
C LEU A 105 5.19 14.18 -17.17
N GLU A 106 4.00 14.58 -17.57
CA GLU A 106 2.96 15.18 -16.73
C GLU A 106 2.57 14.21 -15.61
N ALA A 107 2.30 12.95 -15.97
CA ALA A 107 2.05 11.89 -15.00
C ALA A 107 3.20 11.71 -14.01
N ALA A 108 4.45 11.66 -14.49
CA ALA A 108 5.63 11.54 -13.65
C ALA A 108 5.85 12.75 -12.72
N LEU A 109 5.44 13.95 -13.14
CA LEU A 109 5.46 15.16 -12.31
C LEU A 109 4.41 15.09 -11.20
N GLN A 110 3.21 14.59 -11.49
CA GLN A 110 2.17 14.39 -10.47
C GLN A 110 2.58 13.32 -9.45
N PHE A 111 3.18 12.20 -9.90
CA PHE A 111 3.79 11.23 -8.98
C PHE A 111 4.89 11.89 -8.13
N LYS A 112 5.78 12.68 -8.73
CA LYS A 112 6.80 13.42 -7.97
C LYS A 112 6.16 14.30 -6.88
N ARG A 113 5.12 15.08 -7.21
CA ARG A 113 4.42 15.93 -6.24
C ARG A 113 3.84 15.12 -5.07
N ALA A 114 3.14 14.02 -5.36
CA ALA A 114 2.61 13.13 -4.33
C ALA A 114 3.73 12.56 -3.44
N TYR A 115 4.84 12.12 -4.02
CA TYR A 115 6.02 11.64 -3.28
C TYR A 115 6.54 12.69 -2.30
N TYR A 116 6.75 13.93 -2.76
CA TYR A 116 7.26 15.01 -1.92
C TYR A 116 6.31 15.33 -0.76
N LEU A 117 5.01 15.41 -1.02
CA LEU A 117 4.01 15.65 0.04
C LEU A 117 4.06 14.55 1.11
N VAL A 118 4.08 13.28 0.70
CA VAL A 118 4.16 12.16 1.66
C VAL A 118 5.45 12.23 2.48
N CYS A 119 6.60 12.46 1.84
CA CYS A 119 7.90 12.59 2.52
C CYS A 119 7.92 13.74 3.54
N CYS A 120 7.45 14.92 3.14
CA CYS A 120 7.44 16.10 4.00
C CYS A 120 6.55 15.87 5.23
N THR A 121 5.34 15.35 5.03
CA THR A 121 4.39 15.14 6.14
C THR A 121 4.86 14.02 7.07
N ALA A 122 5.37 12.91 6.55
CA ALA A 122 5.91 11.83 7.37
C ALA A 122 7.11 12.29 8.21
N SER A 123 7.97 13.14 7.64
CA SER A 123 9.13 13.70 8.34
C SER A 123 8.72 14.72 9.42
N SER A 124 7.81 15.63 9.11
CA SER A 124 7.28 16.62 10.06
C SER A 124 6.52 15.96 11.20
N GLY A 125 5.68 14.97 10.91
CA GLY A 125 4.95 14.20 11.92
C GLY A 125 5.88 13.40 12.84
N SER A 126 7.00 12.90 12.32
CA SER A 126 8.02 12.23 13.13
C SER A 126 8.72 13.20 14.09
N ARG A 127 9.02 14.44 13.65
CA ARG A 127 9.60 15.49 14.49
C ARG A 127 8.63 15.97 15.57
N ALA A 128 7.33 16.08 15.26
CA ALA A 128 6.31 16.45 16.24
C ALA A 128 6.19 15.40 17.37
N ARG A 129 6.18 14.11 17.02
CA ARG A 129 6.17 13.02 18.02
C ARG A 129 7.41 13.01 18.90
N LEU A 130 8.60 13.23 18.33
CA LEU A 130 9.85 13.32 19.08
C LEU A 130 9.89 14.53 20.04
N ARG A 131 9.31 15.66 19.65
CA ARG A 131 9.22 16.87 20.50
C ARG A 131 8.14 16.77 21.58
N GLY A 132 7.03 16.09 21.31
CA GLY A 132 5.95 15.87 22.28
C GLY A 132 6.32 14.92 23.42
N ASN A 133 7.32 14.04 23.23
CA ASN A 133 7.81 13.12 24.25
C ASN A 133 8.87 13.71 25.19
N GLY A 134 9.15 15.02 25.09
CA GLY A 134 10.17 15.73 25.88
C GLY A 134 9.64 16.90 26.72
N GLY A 135 8.37 16.89 27.11
CA GLY A 135 7.81 17.88 28.05
C GLY A 135 8.18 17.57 29.51
N PRO A 136 8.47 18.58 30.35
CA PRO A 136 9.07 18.40 31.66
C PRO A 136 8.07 17.85 32.68
N GLY A 137 8.57 16.98 33.57
CA GLY A 137 7.90 16.67 34.84
C GLY A 137 8.01 17.84 35.82
#